data_AF-A0A1B1Z2F9-F1
#
_entry.id   AF-A0A1B1Z2F9-F1
#
_cell.length_a   1.000
_cell.length_b   1.000
_cell.length_c   1.000
_cell.angle_alpha   90.00
_cell.angle_beta   90.00
_cell.angle_gamma   90.00
#
_symmetry.space_group_name_H-M   'P 1'
#
loop_
_entity.id
_entity.type
_entity.pdbx_description
1 polymer ?
#
loop_
_entity_poly.entity_id
_entity_poly.type
_entity_poly.pdbx_seq_one_letter_code
_entity_poly.pdbx_strand_id
1 'polypeptide(L)' 'MHPKRKRYNVTVEGNGELQKDVIVAYDPDEMYWLVRKLYGHLLIDNETGKKIGTISFQETELG' A
#
# COMPACT_ATOMS: atom_id res chain seq x y z
N MET A 1 8.31 10.91 22.52
CA MET A 1 9.11 10.53 21.34
C MET A 1 8.13 10.22 20.24
N HIS A 2 8.08 11.00 19.15
CA HIS A 2 7.21 10.62 18.02
C HIS A 2 7.81 9.38 17.35
N PRO A 3 7.00 8.40 16.91
CA PRO A 3 7.51 7.28 16.16
C PRO A 3 8.27 7.80 14.94
N LYS A 4 9.47 7.25 14.68
CA LYS A 4 10.20 7.57 13.47
C LYS A 4 9.42 6.96 12.30
N ARG A 5 9.22 7.74 11.25
CA ARG A 5 8.68 7.21 9.99
C ARG A 5 9.63 6.17 9.42
N LYS A 6 9.08 5.24 8.65
CA LYS A 6 9.80 4.21 7.92
C LYS A 6 9.43 4.29 6.46
N ARG A 7 10.29 3.73 5.62
CA ARG A 7 10.08 3.60 4.19
C ARG A 7 9.49 2.23 3.90
N TYR A 8 8.40 2.19 3.16
CA TYR A 8 7.73 0.98 2.70
C TYR A 8 7.81 0.92 1.18
N ASN A 9 8.56 -0.03 0.65
CA ASN A 9 8.55 -0.34 -0.78
C ASN A 9 7.35 -1.26 -1.03
N VAL A 10 6.28 -0.70 -1.59
CA VAL A 10 4.99 -1.37 -1.76
C VAL A 10 4.84 -1.83 -3.22
N THR A 11 4.37 -3.06 -3.40
CA THR A 11 3.88 -3.57 -4.69
C THR A 11 2.39 -3.88 -4.55
N VAL A 12 1.59 -3.27 -5.42
CA VAL A 12 0.15 -3.49 -5.53
C VAL A 12 -0.11 -4.23 -6.84
N GLU A 13 -0.74 -5.39 -6.75
CA GLU A 13 -1.13 -6.19 -7.92
C GLU A 13 -2.64 -6.37 -7.90
N GLY A 14 -3.32 -6.03 -8.99
CA GLY A 14 -4.77 -6.16 -9.07
C GLY A 14 -5.31 -5.61 -10.38
N ASN A 15 -6.48 -6.10 -10.80
CA ASN A 15 -7.11 -5.73 -12.06
C ASN A 15 -6.20 -5.88 -13.31
N GLY A 16 -5.28 -6.85 -13.30
CA GLY A 16 -4.29 -7.05 -14.36
C GLY A 16 -3.15 -6.02 -14.39
N GLU A 17 -3.10 -5.11 -13.43
CA GLU A 17 -2.05 -4.11 -13.28
C GLU A 17 -1.10 -4.45 -12.12
N LEU A 18 0.16 -4.04 -12.28
CA LEU A 18 1.19 -4.12 -11.25
C LEU A 18 1.77 -2.73 -11.03
N GLN A 19 1.56 -2.17 -9.84
CA GLN A 19 2.08 -0.86 -9.43
C GLN A 19 3.12 -1.03 -8.32
N LYS A 20 4.19 -0.25 -8.38
CA LYS A 20 5.24 -0.22 -7.36
C LYS A 20 5.46 1.22 -6.91
N ASP A 21 5.46 1.44 -5.60
CA ASP A 21 5.65 2.78 -5.04
C ASP A 21 6.34 2.73 -3.67
N VAL A 22 6.83 3.89 -3.23
CA VAL A 22 7.49 4.08 -1.94
C VAL A 22 6.58 4.91 -1.05
N ILE A 23 6.04 4.28 -0.01
CA ILE A 23 5.20 4.93 0.99
C ILE A 23 6.02 5.21 2.24
N VAL A 24 5.97 6.45 2.74
CA VAL A 24 6.60 6.82 4.00
C VAL A 24 5.51 6.98 5.06
N ALA A 25 5.53 6.12 6.07
CA ALA A 25 4.51 6.05 7.12
C ALA A 25 5.15 5.72 8.48
N TYR A 26 4.44 5.99 9.59
CA TYR A 26 4.88 5.68 10.95
C TYR A 26 4.81 4.19 11.27
N ASP A 27 3.85 3.49 10.68
CA ASP A 27 3.58 2.08 10.90
C ASP A 27 2.91 1.43 9.67
N PRO A 28 2.78 0.09 9.64
CA PRO A 28 2.11 -0.60 8.55
C PRO A 28 0.64 -0.20 8.36
N ASP A 29 -0.09 0.19 9.40
CA ASP A 29 -1.51 0.52 9.29
C ASP A 29 -1.70 1.86 8.55
N GLU A 30 -0.91 2.87 8.86
CA GLU A 30 -0.88 4.12 8.11
C GLU A 30 -0.42 3.89 6.66
N MET A 31 0.58 3.03 6.45
CA MET A 31 0.99 2.63 5.10
C MET A 31 -0.18 1.98 4.33
N TYR A 32 -0.88 1.02 4.92
CA TYR A 32 -2.03 0.36 4.29
C TYR A 32 -3.16 1.35 3.98
N TRP A 33 -3.41 2.31 4.86
CA TRP A 33 -4.40 3.35 4.64
C TRP A 33 -4.04 4.23 3.43
N LEU A 34 -2.78 4.66 3.33
CA LEU A 34 -2.27 5.42 2.19
C LEU A 34 -2.35 4.62 0.89
N VAL A 35 -1.93 3.36 0.90
CA VAL A 35 -1.98 2.47 -0.28
C VAL A 35 -3.41 2.25 -0.74
N ARG A 36 -4.37 2.06 0.17
CA ARG A 36 -5.79 1.94 -0.18
C ARG A 36 -6.36 3.23 -0.77
N LYS A 37 -5.91 4.39 -0.30
CA LYS A 37 -6.32 5.69 -0.83
C LYS A 37 -5.80 5.93 -2.26
N LEU A 38 -4.57 5.50 -2.54
CA LEU A 38 -3.93 5.67 -3.86
C LEU A 38 -4.38 4.60 -4.88
N TYR A 39 -4.41 3.34 -4.46
CA TYR A 39 -4.59 2.18 -5.33
C TYR A 39 -5.86 1.38 -5.05
N GLY A 40 -6.83 1.95 -4.32
CA GLY A 40 -8.09 1.28 -3.99
C GLY A 40 -8.82 0.69 -5.19
N HIS A 41 -8.73 1.36 -6.35
CA HIS A 41 -9.31 0.93 -7.62
C HIS A 41 -8.67 -0.36 -8.19
N LEU A 42 -7.45 -0.72 -7.77
CA LEU A 42 -6.80 -1.98 -8.14
C LEU A 42 -7.13 -3.10 -7.13
N LEU A 43 -7.47 -2.73 -5.91
CA LEU A 43 -7.68 -3.65 -4.80
C LEU A 43 -9.10 -4.16 -4.73
N ILE A 44 -10.07 -3.35 -5.16
CA ILE A 44 -11.50 -3.63 -5.06
C ILE A 44 -12.12 -3.48 -6.45
N ASP A 45 -12.87 -4.50 -6.85
CA ASP A 45 -13.72 -4.48 -8.03
C ASP A 45 -14.90 -3.53 -7.80
N ASN A 46 -15.01 -2.48 -8.61
CA ASN A 46 -16.02 -1.43 -8.40
C ASN A 46 -17.46 -1.90 -8.67
N GLU A 47 -17.66 -2.99 -9.42
CA GLU A 47 -18.98 -3.50 -9.76
C GLU A 47 -19.53 -4.46 -8.69
N THR A 48 -18.65 -5.31 -8.16
CA THR A 48 -19.00 -6.38 -7.22
C THR A 48 -18.61 -6.08 -5.78
N GLY A 49 -17.77 -5.05 -5.56
CA GLY A 49 -17.18 -4.73 -4.26
C GLY A 49 -16.20 -5.78 -3.75
N LYS A 50 -15.81 -6.76 -4.59
CA LYS A 50 -14.93 -7.84 -4.18
C LYS A 50 -13.49 -7.37 -4.13
N LYS A 51 -12.74 -7.88 -3.15
CA LYS A 51 -11.29 -7.70 -3.13
C LYS A 51 -10.66 -8.55 -4.24
N ILE A 52 -10.02 -7.90 -5.19
CA ILE A 52 -9.38 -8.52 -6.36
C ILE A 52 -7.85 -8.34 -6.39
N GLY A 53 -7.34 -7.43 -5.57
CA GLY A 53 -5.91 -7.13 -5.53
C GLY A 53 -5.20 -7.55 -4.25
N THR A 54 -3.88 -7.63 -4.35
CA THR A 54 -2.97 -7.91 -3.25
C THR A 54 -2.00 -6.74 -3.04
N ILE A 55 -1.57 -6.58 -1.80
CA ILE A 55 -0.54 -5.61 -1.41
C ILE A 55 0.58 -6.43 -0.78
N SER A 56 1.80 -6.22 -1.25
CA SER A 56 3.02 -6.72 -0.62
C SER A 56 3.94 -5.55 -0.34
N PHE A 57 4.73 -5.61 0.73
CA PHE A 57 5.65 -4.53 1.05
C PHE A 57 6.92 -5.03 1.73
N GLN A 58 7.97 -4.22 1.62
CA GLN A 58 9.20 -4.35 2.38
C GLN A 58 9.44 -3.06 3.17
N GLU A 59 9.66 -3.20 4.47
CA GLU A 59 10.00 -2.09 5.36
C GLU A 59 11.51 -1.83 5.33
N THR A 60 11.91 -0.56 5.34
CA THR A 60 13.29 -0.12 5.46
C THR A 60 13.34 1.13 6.35
N GLU A 61 14.37 1.24 7.19
CA GLU A 61 14.54 2.44 8.00
C GLU A 61 14.79 3.68 7.12
N LEU A 62 14.27 4.83 7.58
CA LEU A 62 14.72 6.11 7.06
C LEU A 62 16.05 6.41 7.77
N GLY A 63 17.14 6.29 7.00
CA GLY A 63 18.50 6.57 7.47
C GLY A 63 18.70 7.99 7.99
#